data_AF-L7FL43-F1
#
_entry.id   AF-L7FL43-F1
#
_cell.length_a   1.000
_cell.length_b   1.000
_cell.length_c   1.000
_cell.angle_alpha   90.00
_cell.angle_beta   90.00
_cell.angle_gamma   90.00
#
_symmetry.space_group_name_H-M   'P 1'
#
loop_
_entity.id
_entity.type
_entity.pdbx_description
1 polymer ?
#
loop_
_entity_poly.entity_id
_entity_poly.type
_entity_poly.pdbx_seq_one_letter_code
_entity_poly.pdbx_strand_id
1 'polypeptide(L)'
;MNADSRNRLNQTPEWAALAKHREELADTRLRDLFATDPGRGAGYMLQVGDLHIDYSKHLVTDETLALLQELAAATGVFGLRDAMFRGERINITEDRAVLHTALRAPRGAVVEVDGENVVPAVHAVLDRMAAFAERVRSGEWTGHTGRRIRNVVNIGIGGSDLGPAMAYDALRAFTARELTFRFVSNVDGADLHEAVRDLDPAETLFIVASKTFTTIETITNATSARSWLLAGLGGDEKAVARHFVALSTNSGKVADFGIDTANMFEFWDWVGGRYSYDSAIGLSLMIAIGPERFREMLDGFALVDEHFRTAPAECNAPLLLGLLGVWYGNFFGAQSHAVLPYSHYLSKFTAYLQQLDMESNGKSVDRDGLPVEWETGPVVWGTPGTNGQHAYYQLIHQGTKVIPADFIGFAEPVAELSDELKGQHDLLMANFFAQTQALAFGKTPEEVRAEGVPEELVAHKTFRGDHPTTTVLAGELSPSVLGQLIALYEHKVFVQGAVWNIDSFDQWGVELGKVLAKRVEPALTEGVEVAGLDASTSALVAKYRELRGR
;
A
#
# COMPACT_ATOMS: atom_id res chain seq x y z
N MET A 1 -19.07 -19.23 -24.02
CA MET A 1 -20.08 -18.15 -24.15
C MET A 1 -19.42 -17.05 -24.96
N ASN A 2 -20.05 -16.57 -26.03
CA ASN A 2 -19.49 -15.48 -26.84
C ASN A 2 -19.39 -14.21 -25.99
N ALA A 3 -18.23 -13.54 -26.04
CA ALA A 3 -17.96 -12.28 -25.34
C ALA A 3 -18.97 -11.17 -25.69
N ASP A 4 -19.62 -11.25 -26.86
CA ASP A 4 -20.67 -10.32 -27.33
C ASP A 4 -22.00 -10.36 -26.55
N SER A 5 -22.13 -11.16 -25.47
CA SER A 5 -23.41 -11.34 -24.76
C SER A 5 -23.42 -10.95 -23.28
N ARG A 6 -22.31 -10.45 -22.72
CA ARG A 6 -22.33 -9.87 -21.36
C ARG A 6 -22.77 -8.41 -21.44
N ASN A 7 -23.83 -8.07 -20.71
CA ASN A 7 -24.18 -6.67 -20.51
C ASN A 7 -23.01 -5.95 -19.84
N ARG A 8 -22.72 -4.71 -20.27
CA ARG A 8 -21.72 -3.86 -19.62
C ARG A 8 -22.11 -3.62 -18.16
N LEU A 9 -21.13 -3.43 -17.28
CA LEU A 9 -21.36 -3.24 -15.84
C LEU A 9 -22.41 -2.15 -15.55
N ASN A 10 -22.27 -0.98 -16.17
CA ASN A 10 -23.18 0.15 -16.02
C ASN A 10 -24.59 -0.05 -16.65
N GLN A 11 -24.83 -1.20 -17.28
CA GLN A 11 -26.10 -1.58 -17.90
C GLN A 11 -26.76 -2.80 -17.22
N THR A 12 -26.15 -3.34 -16.16
CA THR A 12 -26.76 -4.44 -15.39
C THR A 12 -27.92 -3.93 -14.54
N PRO A 13 -28.92 -4.78 -14.24
CA PRO A 13 -30.02 -4.40 -13.36
C PRO A 13 -29.54 -4.03 -11.95
N GLU A 14 -28.49 -4.66 -11.43
CA GLU A 14 -27.91 -4.37 -10.12
C GLU A 14 -27.31 -2.95 -10.07
N TRP A 15 -26.62 -2.54 -11.14
CA TRP A 15 -26.09 -1.17 -11.24
C TRP A 15 -27.22 -0.14 -11.33
N ALA A 16 -28.24 -0.41 -12.14
CA ALA A 16 -29.41 0.46 -12.25
C ALA A 16 -30.19 0.57 -10.92
N ALA A 17 -30.28 -0.52 -10.15
CA ALA A 17 -30.90 -0.54 -8.84
C ALA A 17 -30.13 0.35 -7.84
N LEU A 18 -28.80 0.26 -7.81
CA LEU A 18 -27.96 1.14 -6.98
C LEU A 18 -28.06 2.61 -7.38
N ALA A 19 -28.11 2.91 -8.69
CA ALA A 19 -28.31 4.28 -9.17
C ALA A 19 -29.67 4.85 -8.73
N LYS A 20 -30.75 4.06 -8.86
CA LYS A 20 -32.08 4.43 -8.36
C LYS A 20 -32.09 4.61 -6.84
N HIS A 21 -31.47 3.69 -6.10
CA HIS A 21 -31.36 3.77 -4.64
C HIS A 21 -30.61 5.03 -4.20
N ARG A 22 -29.58 5.42 -4.94
CA ARG A 22 -28.86 6.67 -4.68
C ARG A 22 -29.75 7.91 -4.84
N GLU A 23 -30.62 7.92 -5.85
CA GLU A 23 -31.60 8.99 -6.03
C GLU A 23 -32.61 9.04 -4.87
N GLU A 24 -33.07 7.88 -4.41
CA GLU A 24 -33.98 7.75 -3.26
C GLU A 24 -33.34 8.23 -1.95
N LEU A 25 -32.03 8.02 -1.78
CA LEU A 25 -31.25 8.50 -0.64
C LEU A 25 -30.83 9.98 -0.73
N ALA A 26 -31.22 10.75 -1.76
CA ALA A 26 -30.72 12.12 -1.98
C ALA A 26 -30.92 13.07 -0.77
N ASP A 27 -32.03 12.93 -0.07
CA ASP A 27 -32.37 13.74 1.11
C ASP A 27 -32.03 13.06 2.44
N THR A 28 -31.44 11.86 2.42
CA THR A 28 -31.02 11.16 3.63
C THR A 28 -29.80 11.84 4.25
N ARG A 29 -29.79 11.95 5.58
CA ARG A 29 -28.70 12.50 6.37
C ARG A 29 -28.26 11.48 7.43
N LEU A 30 -26.98 11.46 7.78
CA LEU A 30 -26.43 10.62 8.85
C LEU A 30 -27.10 10.92 10.19
N ARG A 31 -27.41 12.20 10.47
CA ARG A 31 -28.16 12.57 11.68
C ARG A 31 -29.49 11.81 11.79
N ASP A 32 -30.23 11.72 10.69
CA ASP A 32 -31.54 11.05 10.66
C ASP A 32 -31.41 9.53 10.79
N LEU A 33 -30.39 8.94 10.13
CA LEU A 33 -30.10 7.51 10.23
C LEU A 33 -29.77 7.09 11.67
N PHE A 34 -28.92 7.86 12.36
CA PHE A 34 -28.58 7.60 13.77
C PHE A 34 -29.72 7.91 14.75
N ALA A 35 -30.55 8.92 14.45
CA ALA A 35 -31.72 9.23 15.28
C ALA A 35 -32.81 8.16 15.19
N THR A 36 -32.98 7.57 14.00
CA THR A 36 -34.01 6.56 13.72
C THR A 36 -33.61 5.17 14.22
N ASP A 37 -32.31 4.84 14.15
CA ASP A 37 -31.77 3.58 14.66
C ASP A 37 -30.70 3.84 15.74
N PRO A 38 -31.10 3.85 17.04
CA PRO A 38 -30.16 3.96 18.15
C PRO A 38 -29.13 2.83 18.23
N GLY A 39 -29.40 1.68 17.59
CA GLY A 39 -28.50 0.52 17.54
C GLY A 39 -27.46 0.60 16.42
N ARG A 40 -27.58 1.55 15.49
CA ARG A 40 -26.76 1.65 14.27
C ARG A 40 -25.26 1.57 14.53
N GLY A 41 -24.78 2.28 15.53
CA GLY A 41 -23.35 2.32 15.87
C GLY A 41 -22.78 0.95 16.25
N ALA A 42 -23.59 0.07 16.84
CA ALA A 42 -23.20 -1.31 17.14
C ALA A 42 -23.55 -2.28 16.00
N GLY A 43 -24.59 -1.99 15.20
CA GLY A 43 -25.04 -2.85 14.10
C GLY A 43 -24.15 -2.80 12.86
N TYR A 44 -23.46 -1.68 12.62
CA TYR A 44 -22.62 -1.46 11.43
C TYR A 44 -21.14 -1.55 11.82
N MET A 45 -20.79 -2.72 12.34
CA MET A 45 -19.48 -3.04 12.90
C MET A 45 -19.01 -4.39 12.36
N LEU A 46 -17.72 -4.49 12.04
CA LEU A 46 -17.07 -5.73 11.64
C LEU A 46 -15.91 -6.02 12.59
N GLN A 47 -15.69 -7.30 12.84
CA GLN A 47 -14.53 -7.80 13.56
C GLN A 47 -13.75 -8.73 12.64
N VAL A 48 -12.47 -8.44 12.42
CA VAL A 48 -11.54 -9.34 11.74
C VAL A 48 -10.23 -9.37 12.51
N GLY A 49 -9.91 -10.51 13.10
CA GLY A 49 -8.76 -10.63 14.01
C GLY A 49 -8.87 -9.62 15.14
N ASP A 50 -7.84 -8.78 15.26
CA ASP A 50 -7.75 -7.71 16.26
C ASP A 50 -8.35 -6.38 15.76
N LEU A 51 -8.75 -6.30 14.50
CA LEU A 51 -9.30 -5.09 13.90
C LEU A 51 -10.81 -4.98 14.17
N HIS A 52 -11.17 -3.90 14.86
CA HIS A 52 -12.53 -3.46 15.06
C HIS A 52 -12.87 -2.36 14.05
N ILE A 53 -13.84 -2.60 13.17
CA ILE A 53 -14.13 -1.73 12.02
C ILE A 53 -15.57 -1.20 12.14
N ASP A 54 -15.70 0.08 12.46
CA ASP A 54 -16.97 0.81 12.45
C ASP A 54 -17.16 1.49 11.07
N TYR A 55 -18.22 1.10 10.37
CA TYR A 55 -18.65 1.72 9.11
C TYR A 55 -20.06 2.32 9.22
N SER A 56 -20.54 2.57 10.44
CA SER A 56 -21.86 3.15 10.74
C SER A 56 -22.02 4.58 10.23
N LYS A 57 -20.91 5.32 10.12
CA LYS A 57 -20.85 6.72 9.64
C LYS A 57 -20.73 6.81 8.11
N HIS A 58 -21.34 5.86 7.41
CA HIS A 58 -21.56 5.89 5.97
C HIS A 58 -23.05 6.12 5.67
N LEU A 59 -23.35 6.79 4.56
CA LEU A 59 -24.70 7.01 4.02
C LEU A 59 -25.20 5.73 3.34
N VAL A 60 -25.48 4.73 4.17
CA VAL A 60 -25.92 3.38 3.75
C VAL A 60 -27.02 2.87 4.68
N THR A 61 -27.93 2.07 4.12
CA THR A 61 -28.96 1.31 4.85
C THR A 61 -28.76 -0.19 4.61
N ASP A 62 -29.53 -1.04 5.29
CA ASP A 62 -29.51 -2.49 5.05
C ASP A 62 -29.85 -2.81 3.59
N GLU A 63 -30.76 -2.05 2.98
CA GLU A 63 -31.07 -2.12 1.55
C GLU A 63 -29.86 -1.73 0.68
N THR A 64 -29.13 -0.67 1.02
CA THR A 64 -27.89 -0.32 0.31
C THR A 64 -26.89 -1.47 0.34
N LEU A 65 -26.69 -2.08 1.51
CA LEU A 65 -25.75 -3.18 1.69
C LEU A 65 -26.18 -4.45 0.94
N ALA A 66 -27.49 -4.74 0.90
CA ALA A 66 -28.03 -5.85 0.10
C ALA A 66 -27.78 -5.64 -1.39
N LEU A 67 -28.12 -4.46 -1.94
CA LEU A 67 -27.91 -4.13 -3.35
C LEU A 67 -26.44 -4.17 -3.76
N LEU A 68 -25.53 -3.71 -2.89
CA LEU A 68 -24.08 -3.79 -3.13
C LEU A 68 -23.59 -5.25 -3.18
N GLN A 69 -24.11 -6.12 -2.32
CA GLN A 69 -23.76 -7.54 -2.33
C GLN A 69 -24.35 -8.27 -3.54
N GLU A 70 -25.55 -7.89 -3.99
CA GLU A 70 -26.13 -8.36 -5.25
C GLU A 70 -25.24 -7.99 -6.44
N LEU A 71 -24.74 -6.75 -6.50
CA LEU A 71 -23.76 -6.32 -7.51
C LEU A 71 -22.49 -7.17 -7.45
N ALA A 72 -21.95 -7.45 -6.25
CA ALA A 72 -20.76 -8.28 -6.07
C ALA A 72 -20.96 -9.71 -6.60
N ALA A 73 -22.15 -10.28 -6.36
CA ALA A 73 -22.52 -11.59 -6.87
C ALA A 73 -22.65 -11.58 -8.40
N ALA A 74 -23.33 -10.58 -8.96
CA ALA A 74 -23.55 -10.44 -10.41
C ALA A 74 -22.25 -10.20 -11.20
N THR A 75 -21.28 -9.51 -10.59
CA THR A 75 -19.96 -9.25 -11.18
C THR A 75 -18.95 -10.38 -10.96
N GLY A 76 -19.33 -11.44 -10.23
CA GLY A 76 -18.50 -12.63 -10.06
C GLY A 76 -17.32 -12.46 -9.11
N VAL A 77 -17.38 -11.51 -8.17
CA VAL A 77 -16.32 -11.23 -7.18
C VAL A 77 -15.91 -12.50 -6.43
N PHE A 78 -16.88 -13.29 -5.96
CA PHE A 78 -16.62 -14.53 -5.22
C PHE A 78 -15.90 -15.59 -6.07
N GLY A 79 -16.31 -15.75 -7.33
CA GLY A 79 -15.65 -16.68 -8.25
C GLY A 79 -14.20 -16.27 -8.53
N LEU A 80 -13.96 -14.97 -8.73
CA LEU A 80 -12.61 -14.45 -8.95
C LEU A 80 -11.73 -14.59 -7.70
N ARG A 81 -12.30 -14.36 -6.50
CA ARG A 81 -11.60 -14.57 -5.22
C ARG A 81 -11.15 -16.02 -5.14
N ASP A 82 -12.06 -16.96 -5.35
CA ASP A 82 -11.75 -18.37 -5.23
C ASP A 82 -10.71 -18.81 -6.28
N ALA A 83 -10.75 -18.23 -7.48
CA ALA A 83 -9.75 -18.43 -8.52
C ALA A 83 -8.36 -17.91 -8.10
N MET A 84 -8.28 -16.73 -7.46
CA MET A 84 -7.04 -16.19 -6.89
C MET A 84 -6.43 -17.18 -5.89
N PHE A 85 -7.21 -17.63 -4.90
CA PHE A 85 -6.73 -18.57 -3.88
C PHE A 85 -6.37 -19.97 -4.41
N ARG A 86 -6.91 -20.36 -5.57
CA ARG A 86 -6.53 -21.60 -6.27
C ARG A 86 -5.29 -21.47 -7.16
N GLY A 87 -4.71 -20.28 -7.28
CA GLY A 87 -3.55 -20.06 -8.14
C GLY A 87 -3.88 -20.00 -9.63
N GLU A 88 -5.14 -19.73 -9.98
CA GLU A 88 -5.53 -19.53 -11.38
C GLU A 88 -4.89 -18.26 -11.96
N ARG A 89 -4.68 -18.25 -13.27
CA ARG A 89 -4.07 -17.14 -14.01
C ARG A 89 -5.05 -15.99 -14.21
N ILE A 90 -5.30 -15.24 -13.13
CA ILE A 90 -6.28 -14.14 -13.13
C ILE A 90 -5.70 -12.78 -13.54
N ASN A 91 -4.36 -12.63 -13.55
CA ASN A 91 -3.68 -11.56 -14.26
C ASN A 91 -3.61 -11.98 -15.73
N ILE A 92 -4.60 -11.53 -16.50
CA ILE A 92 -4.87 -12.06 -17.83
C ILE A 92 -3.99 -11.42 -18.89
N THR A 93 -3.54 -10.18 -18.66
CA THR A 93 -2.76 -9.43 -19.66
C THR A 93 -1.30 -9.88 -19.65
N GLU A 94 -0.82 -10.40 -18.52
CA GLU A 94 0.50 -11.01 -18.40
C GLU A 94 0.48 -12.55 -18.36
N ASP A 95 -0.70 -13.18 -18.38
CA ASP A 95 -0.92 -14.62 -18.25
C ASP A 95 -0.24 -15.20 -16.99
N ARG A 96 -0.58 -14.66 -15.81
CA ARG A 96 0.04 -15.04 -14.53
C ARG A 96 -0.97 -15.34 -13.44
N ALA A 97 -0.57 -16.25 -12.54
CA ALA A 97 -1.21 -16.40 -11.24
C ALA A 97 -0.98 -15.17 -10.37
N VAL A 98 -1.83 -15.00 -9.36
CA VAL A 98 -1.72 -13.92 -8.36
C VAL A 98 -1.85 -14.56 -6.98
N LEU A 99 -0.72 -14.66 -6.27
CA LEU A 99 -0.65 -15.52 -5.09
C LEU A 99 0.19 -14.93 -3.94
N HIS A 100 0.12 -13.62 -3.73
CA HIS A 100 0.73 -13.02 -2.54
C HIS A 100 0.24 -13.68 -1.23
N THR A 101 -1.00 -14.19 -1.19
CA THR A 101 -1.53 -14.98 -0.06
C THR A 101 -0.75 -16.29 0.21
N ALA A 102 -0.08 -16.87 -0.79
CA ALA A 102 0.75 -18.06 -0.61
C ALA A 102 2.05 -17.77 0.17
N LEU A 103 2.52 -16.52 0.20
CA LEU A 103 3.73 -16.09 0.93
C LEU A 103 3.59 -16.24 2.45
N ARG A 104 2.35 -16.25 2.91
CA ARG A 104 1.91 -16.23 4.31
C ARG A 104 1.01 -17.43 4.65
N ALA A 105 0.91 -18.40 3.74
CA ALA A 105 0.17 -19.62 3.99
C ALA A 105 0.89 -20.51 5.04
N PRO A 106 0.15 -21.23 5.91
CA PRO A 106 0.73 -22.19 6.83
C PRO A 106 1.58 -23.25 6.12
N ARG A 107 2.62 -23.78 6.77
CA ARG A 107 3.56 -24.76 6.18
C ARG A 107 2.90 -25.99 5.55
N GLY A 108 1.76 -26.42 6.09
CA GLY A 108 1.01 -27.58 5.61
C GLY A 108 -0.01 -27.28 4.52
N ALA A 109 -0.16 -26.02 4.11
CA ALA A 109 -1.09 -25.63 3.06
C ALA A 109 -0.65 -26.17 1.69
N VAL A 110 -1.64 -26.38 0.83
CA VAL A 110 -1.43 -26.77 -0.56
C VAL A 110 -2.03 -25.68 -1.44
N VAL A 111 -1.16 -24.97 -2.15
CA VAL A 111 -1.53 -23.95 -3.14
C VAL A 111 -0.77 -24.26 -4.40
N GLU A 112 -1.49 -24.62 -5.46
CA GLU A 112 -0.88 -25.10 -6.70
C GLU A 112 -0.80 -24.01 -7.75
N VAL A 113 0.34 -23.90 -8.42
CA VAL A 113 0.52 -23.12 -9.66
C VAL A 113 1.06 -24.08 -10.70
N ASP A 114 0.38 -24.18 -11.85
CA ASP A 114 0.74 -25.09 -12.94
C ASP A 114 0.96 -26.55 -12.48
N GLY A 115 0.22 -26.99 -11.44
CA GLY A 115 0.28 -28.34 -10.88
C GLY A 115 1.37 -28.56 -9.82
N GLU A 116 2.10 -27.52 -9.41
CA GLU A 116 3.12 -27.59 -8.37
C GLU A 116 2.71 -26.83 -7.10
N ASN A 117 2.82 -27.48 -5.93
CA ASN A 117 2.59 -26.80 -4.65
C ASN A 117 3.73 -25.81 -4.36
N VAL A 118 3.43 -24.52 -4.30
CA VAL A 118 4.43 -23.44 -4.12
C VAL A 118 4.83 -23.20 -2.65
N VAL A 119 3.99 -23.63 -1.70
CA VAL A 119 4.16 -23.36 -0.26
C VAL A 119 5.51 -23.87 0.30
N PRO A 120 6.00 -25.09 -0.03
CA PRO A 120 7.31 -25.54 0.44
C PRO A 120 8.47 -24.64 0.01
N ALA A 121 8.42 -24.09 -1.22
CA ALA A 121 9.45 -23.21 -1.73
C ALA A 121 9.43 -21.84 -1.03
N VAL A 122 8.23 -21.31 -0.74
CA VAL A 122 8.02 -20.12 0.10
C VAL A 122 8.72 -20.28 1.45
N HIS A 123 8.40 -21.35 2.18
CA HIS A 123 8.96 -21.57 3.51
C HIS A 123 10.47 -21.82 3.49
N ALA A 124 11.00 -22.46 2.44
CA ALA A 124 12.44 -22.63 2.28
C ALA A 124 13.18 -21.28 2.14
N VAL A 125 12.60 -20.32 1.41
CA VAL A 125 13.15 -18.95 1.32
C VAL A 125 13.03 -18.24 2.66
N LEU A 126 11.87 -18.29 3.33
CA LEU A 126 11.67 -17.68 4.64
C LEU A 126 12.66 -18.22 5.70
N ASP A 127 12.96 -19.53 5.66
CA ASP A 127 13.95 -20.15 6.56
C ASP A 127 15.38 -19.69 6.25
N ARG A 128 15.75 -19.54 4.97
CA ARG A 128 17.04 -18.96 4.57
C ARG A 128 17.15 -17.50 5.01
N MET A 129 16.09 -16.71 4.82
CA MET A 129 16.04 -15.31 5.26
C MET A 129 16.21 -15.23 6.78
N ALA A 130 15.49 -16.07 7.54
CA ALA A 130 15.56 -16.09 8.99
C ALA A 130 16.98 -16.41 9.48
N ALA A 131 17.62 -17.45 8.90
CA ALA A 131 18.99 -17.81 9.24
C ALA A 131 19.98 -16.68 8.91
N PHE A 132 19.83 -16.02 7.76
CA PHE A 132 20.67 -14.87 7.42
C PHE A 132 20.45 -13.68 8.35
N ALA A 133 19.19 -13.35 8.64
CA ALA A 133 18.83 -12.26 9.53
C ALA A 133 19.41 -12.45 10.93
N GLU A 134 19.37 -13.67 11.49
CA GLU A 134 20.00 -13.95 12.79
C GLU A 134 21.52 -13.79 12.77
N ARG A 135 22.19 -14.17 11.67
CA ARG A 135 23.65 -13.98 11.54
C ARG A 135 24.02 -12.50 11.50
N VAL A 136 23.24 -11.67 10.79
CA VAL A 136 23.44 -10.22 10.79
C VAL A 136 23.18 -9.62 12.16
N ARG A 137 22.04 -9.97 12.78
CA ARG A 137 21.61 -9.43 14.08
C ARG A 137 22.57 -9.81 15.21
N SER A 138 23.00 -11.07 15.29
CA SER A 138 23.97 -11.54 16.28
C SER A 138 25.38 -10.97 16.07
N GLY A 139 25.71 -10.57 14.84
CA GLY A 139 27.04 -10.12 14.43
C GLY A 139 27.97 -11.23 13.98
N GLU A 140 27.47 -12.46 13.81
CA GLU A 140 28.20 -13.55 13.16
C GLU A 140 28.51 -13.22 11.69
N TRP A 141 27.59 -12.53 11.01
CA TRP A 141 27.86 -11.96 9.69
C TRP A 141 28.69 -10.68 9.85
N THR A 142 29.96 -10.76 9.46
CA THR A 142 30.88 -9.64 9.45
C THR A 142 31.13 -9.12 8.03
N GLY A 143 31.46 -7.84 7.92
CA GLY A 143 31.99 -7.24 6.70
C GLY A 143 33.37 -7.82 6.31
N HIS A 144 33.90 -7.33 5.19
CA HIS A 144 35.17 -7.75 4.61
C HIS A 144 36.37 -7.61 5.56
N THR A 145 36.33 -6.63 6.45
CA THR A 145 37.38 -6.37 7.45
C THR A 145 37.22 -7.20 8.74
N GLY A 146 36.20 -8.05 8.84
CA GLY A 146 35.84 -8.78 10.05
C GLY A 146 35.04 -7.95 11.07
N ARG A 147 34.69 -6.68 10.77
CA ARG A 147 33.83 -5.86 11.63
C ARG A 147 32.37 -6.30 11.53
N ARG A 148 31.64 -6.20 12.64
CA ARG A 148 30.20 -6.48 12.70
C ARG A 148 29.44 -5.47 11.84
N ILE A 149 28.46 -5.95 11.09
CA ILE A 149 27.52 -5.08 10.37
C ILE A 149 26.70 -4.27 11.37
N ARG A 150 26.65 -2.95 11.15
CA ARG A 150 25.86 -1.98 11.92
C ARG A 150 24.83 -1.27 11.08
N ASN A 151 25.05 -1.21 9.76
CA ASN A 151 24.21 -0.44 8.85
C ASN A 151 23.65 -1.38 7.77
N VAL A 152 22.36 -1.27 7.49
CA VAL A 152 21.68 -2.01 6.43
C VAL A 152 20.99 -1.01 5.51
N VAL A 153 21.34 -1.03 4.23
CA VAL A 153 20.79 -0.14 3.21
C VAL A 153 20.03 -0.97 2.18
N ASN A 154 18.71 -0.82 2.16
CA ASN A 154 17.86 -1.39 1.12
C ASN A 154 17.91 -0.52 -0.14
N ILE A 155 18.14 -1.12 -1.30
CA ILE A 155 18.13 -0.44 -2.60
C ILE A 155 17.06 -1.09 -3.47
N GLY A 156 15.97 -0.38 -3.73
CA GLY A 156 14.82 -0.87 -4.51
C GLY A 156 13.90 0.30 -4.87
N ILE A 157 12.96 0.13 -5.80
CA ILE A 157 11.99 1.18 -6.14
C ILE A 157 10.58 0.63 -6.20
N GLY A 158 9.58 1.48 -5.92
CA GLY A 158 8.17 1.08 -5.90
C GLY A 158 7.92 -0.01 -4.87
N GLY A 159 7.42 -1.16 -5.32
CA GLY A 159 7.06 -2.27 -4.43
C GLY A 159 8.25 -2.89 -3.70
N SER A 160 9.47 -2.72 -4.24
CA SER A 160 10.71 -3.19 -3.62
C SER A 160 11.28 -2.23 -2.57
N ASP A 161 10.58 -1.13 -2.27
CA ASP A 161 10.99 -0.11 -1.31
C ASP A 161 9.84 0.36 -0.40
N LEU A 162 8.69 0.74 -0.98
CA LEU A 162 7.57 1.33 -0.24
C LEU A 162 7.07 0.42 0.89
N GLY A 163 6.91 -0.88 0.62
CA GLY A 163 6.52 -1.86 1.63
C GLY A 163 7.54 -1.98 2.77
N PRO A 164 8.81 -2.35 2.49
CA PRO A 164 9.85 -2.45 3.52
C PRO A 164 10.07 -1.15 4.32
N ALA A 165 10.12 0.00 3.65
CA ALA A 165 10.34 1.29 4.29
C ALA A 165 9.18 1.71 5.19
N MET A 166 7.94 1.45 4.75
CA MET A 166 6.74 1.69 5.54
C MET A 166 6.69 0.77 6.76
N ALA A 167 6.90 -0.54 6.57
CA ALA A 167 6.80 -1.51 7.64
C ALA A 167 7.89 -1.33 8.70
N TYR A 168 9.09 -0.90 8.30
CA TYR A 168 10.16 -0.52 9.23
C TYR A 168 9.75 0.66 10.13
N ASP A 169 9.15 1.71 9.56
CA ASP A 169 8.68 2.87 10.34
C ASP A 169 7.48 2.50 11.24
N ALA A 170 6.55 1.70 10.72
CA ALA A 170 5.38 1.22 11.45
C ALA A 170 5.77 0.36 12.67
N LEU A 171 6.75 -0.53 12.51
CA LEU A 171 7.23 -1.46 13.53
C LEU A 171 8.49 -0.98 14.23
N ARG A 172 8.75 0.34 14.21
CA ARG A 172 10.01 0.92 14.69
C ARG A 172 10.32 0.52 16.14
N ALA A 173 9.33 0.37 17.01
CA ALA A 173 9.50 -0.08 18.40
C ALA A 173 9.99 -1.52 18.56
N PHE A 174 9.84 -2.36 17.54
CA PHE A 174 10.28 -3.76 17.53
C PHE A 174 11.66 -3.94 16.90
N THR A 175 12.27 -2.85 16.41
CA THR A 175 13.54 -2.93 15.69
C THR A 175 14.73 -3.07 16.64
N ALA A 176 15.77 -3.78 16.19
CA ALA A 176 17.07 -3.82 16.86
C ALA A 176 17.72 -2.43 16.79
N ARG A 177 17.60 -1.65 17.88
CA ARG A 177 18.02 -0.23 17.96
C ARG A 177 19.52 -0.01 17.78
N GLU A 178 20.32 -1.06 17.90
CA GLU A 178 21.76 -1.05 17.68
C GLU A 178 22.17 -1.17 16.20
N LEU A 179 21.20 -1.37 15.30
CA LEU A 179 21.37 -1.37 13.86
C LEU A 179 20.72 -0.14 13.23
N THR A 180 21.37 0.40 12.21
CA THR A 180 20.87 1.52 11.41
C THR A 180 20.29 0.99 10.10
N PHE A 181 19.05 1.36 9.78
CA PHE A 181 18.41 1.00 8.51
C PHE A 181 18.16 2.25 7.66
N ARG A 182 18.43 2.13 6.35
CA ARG A 182 18.15 3.16 5.35
C ARG A 182 17.58 2.53 4.08
N PHE A 183 16.81 3.32 3.35
CA PHE A 183 16.06 2.91 2.19
C PHE A 183 16.37 3.89 1.06
N VAL A 184 16.92 3.40 -0.03
CA VAL A 184 17.33 4.17 -1.21
C VAL A 184 16.51 3.70 -2.38
N SER A 185 15.79 4.62 -3.01
CA SER A 185 14.88 4.29 -4.10
C SER A 185 14.97 5.20 -5.31
N ASN A 186 15.12 6.50 -5.09
CA ASN A 186 15.16 7.47 -6.18
C ASN A 186 16.50 7.38 -6.94
N VAL A 187 16.47 7.59 -8.26
CA VAL A 187 17.68 7.70 -9.08
C VAL A 187 18.37 9.07 -8.95
N ASP A 188 17.70 10.04 -8.31
CA ASP A 188 18.35 11.25 -7.84
C ASP A 188 19.51 10.88 -6.89
N GLY A 189 20.74 11.20 -7.30
CA GLY A 189 21.95 10.86 -6.55
C GLY A 189 22.00 11.42 -5.13
N ALA A 190 21.17 12.43 -4.81
CA ALA A 190 21.01 12.91 -3.44
C ALA A 190 20.52 11.81 -2.47
N ASP A 191 19.67 10.90 -2.94
CA ASP A 191 19.08 9.84 -2.10
C ASP A 191 20.16 8.88 -1.58
N LEU A 192 20.95 8.30 -2.49
CA LEU A 192 22.09 7.47 -2.09
C LEU A 192 23.15 8.28 -1.34
N HIS A 193 23.43 9.52 -1.75
CA HIS A 193 24.44 10.38 -1.10
C HIS A 193 24.13 10.57 0.38
N GLU A 194 22.92 11.00 0.71
CA GLU A 194 22.49 11.19 2.10
C GLU A 194 22.41 9.85 2.84
N ALA A 195 21.98 8.79 2.17
CA ALA A 195 21.92 7.46 2.78
C ALA A 195 23.29 6.90 3.19
N VAL A 196 24.39 7.26 2.54
CA VAL A 196 25.72 6.71 2.90
C VAL A 196 26.66 7.71 3.59
N ARG A 197 26.25 8.98 3.71
CA ARG A 197 27.11 10.12 4.10
C ARG A 197 27.92 9.91 5.38
N ASP A 198 27.31 9.32 6.40
CA ASP A 198 27.83 9.10 7.75
C ASP A 198 28.03 7.61 8.06
N LEU A 199 27.94 6.73 7.07
CA LEU A 199 28.12 5.29 7.25
C LEU A 199 29.58 4.87 7.09
N ASP A 200 30.00 3.85 7.83
CA ASP A 200 31.29 3.19 7.65
C ASP A 200 31.16 2.04 6.63
N PRO A 201 31.89 2.08 5.50
CA PRO A 201 31.91 0.99 4.50
C PRO A 201 32.21 -0.38 5.11
N ALA A 202 33.06 -0.46 6.13
CA ALA A 202 33.43 -1.71 6.78
C ALA A 202 32.31 -2.36 7.61
N GLU A 203 31.24 -1.62 7.91
CA GLU A 203 30.11 -2.07 8.74
C GLU A 203 28.76 -1.99 8.02
N THR A 204 28.75 -1.77 6.69
CA THR A 204 27.53 -1.51 5.92
C THR A 204 27.17 -2.65 4.99
N LEU A 205 25.98 -3.20 5.14
CA LEU A 205 25.38 -4.21 4.25
C LEU A 205 24.37 -3.54 3.31
N PHE A 206 24.47 -3.84 2.02
CA PHE A 206 23.52 -3.43 1.00
C PHE A 206 22.63 -4.60 0.58
N ILE A 207 21.34 -4.35 0.48
CA ILE A 207 20.33 -5.31 0.01
C ILE A 207 19.78 -4.78 -1.31
N VAL A 208 20.06 -5.45 -2.43
CA VAL A 208 19.60 -5.03 -3.76
C VAL A 208 18.31 -5.75 -4.11
N ALA A 209 17.20 -5.02 -4.07
CA ALA A 209 15.85 -5.53 -4.28
C ALA A 209 15.35 -5.22 -5.69
N SER A 210 15.43 -6.20 -6.60
CA SER A 210 14.94 -6.06 -7.98
C SER A 210 14.62 -7.42 -8.59
N LYS A 211 13.35 -7.63 -8.96
CA LYS A 211 12.86 -8.87 -9.59
C LYS A 211 13.71 -9.26 -10.80
N THR A 212 13.85 -8.35 -11.75
CA THR A 212 14.57 -8.59 -13.01
C THR A 212 16.08 -8.36 -12.89
N PHE A 213 16.51 -7.64 -11.84
CA PHE A 213 17.87 -7.11 -11.70
C PHE A 213 18.28 -6.21 -12.88
N THR A 214 17.30 -5.50 -13.48
CA THR A 214 17.50 -4.62 -14.65
C THR A 214 16.89 -3.24 -14.50
N THR A 215 16.19 -2.97 -13.39
CA THR A 215 15.56 -1.68 -13.14
C THR A 215 16.64 -0.60 -13.10
N ILE A 216 16.52 0.42 -13.94
CA ILE A 216 17.60 1.40 -14.18
C ILE A 216 17.96 2.12 -12.89
N GLU A 217 16.95 2.58 -12.16
CA GLU A 217 17.09 3.30 -10.89
C GLU A 217 17.82 2.42 -9.87
N THR A 218 17.35 1.19 -9.65
CA THR A 218 17.93 0.24 -8.69
C THR A 218 19.37 -0.14 -9.05
N ILE A 219 19.66 -0.47 -10.31
CA ILE A 219 20.99 -0.90 -10.73
C ILE A 219 21.98 0.27 -10.74
N THR A 220 21.53 1.48 -11.08
CA THR A 220 22.36 2.69 -10.99
C THR A 220 22.77 2.97 -9.55
N ASN A 221 21.81 2.88 -8.61
CA ASN A 221 22.07 3.04 -7.19
C ASN A 221 22.96 1.91 -6.63
N ALA A 222 22.69 0.65 -6.99
CA ALA A 222 23.51 -0.49 -6.55
C ALA A 222 24.96 -0.37 -7.05
N THR A 223 25.15 0.04 -8.30
CA THR A 223 26.49 0.26 -8.89
C THR A 223 27.22 1.40 -8.20
N SER A 224 26.51 2.49 -7.89
CA SER A 224 27.06 3.63 -7.15
C SER A 224 27.41 3.25 -5.71
N ALA A 225 26.56 2.47 -5.03
CA ALA A 225 26.81 1.94 -3.69
C ALA A 225 28.01 1.00 -3.66
N ARG A 226 28.15 0.13 -4.66
CA ARG A 226 29.31 -0.75 -4.85
C ARG A 226 30.58 0.07 -5.02
N SER A 227 30.53 1.13 -5.83
CA SER A 227 31.67 2.03 -6.04
C SER A 227 32.07 2.76 -4.75
N TRP A 228 31.09 3.25 -3.98
CA TRP A 228 31.29 3.87 -2.67
C TRP A 228 31.94 2.88 -1.67
N LEU A 229 31.42 1.65 -1.60
CA LEU A 229 31.95 0.61 -0.72
C LEU A 229 33.42 0.30 -1.05
N LEU A 230 33.71 0.03 -2.32
CA LEU A 230 35.05 -0.34 -2.77
C LEU A 230 36.05 0.80 -2.55
N ALA A 231 35.66 2.05 -2.82
CA ALA A 231 36.49 3.21 -2.51
C ALA A 231 36.84 3.31 -1.02
N GLY A 232 35.88 2.99 -0.15
CA GLY A 232 36.07 2.93 1.30
C GLY A 232 36.91 1.76 1.81
N LEU A 233 37.02 0.68 1.04
CA LEU A 233 37.71 -0.57 1.42
C LEU A 233 38.99 -0.83 0.59
N GLY A 234 39.55 0.21 -0.04
CA GLY A 234 40.81 0.11 -0.78
C GLY A 234 40.73 -0.63 -2.12
N GLY A 235 39.53 -0.81 -2.67
CA GLY A 235 39.30 -1.35 -4.02
C GLY A 235 39.31 -2.89 -4.13
N ASP A 236 39.26 -3.63 -3.03
CA ASP A 236 39.22 -5.09 -3.08
C ASP A 236 37.82 -5.61 -3.46
N GLU A 237 37.71 -6.11 -4.68
CA GLU A 237 36.48 -6.66 -5.26
C GLU A 237 35.86 -7.80 -4.44
N LYS A 238 36.67 -8.52 -3.63
CA LYS A 238 36.14 -9.57 -2.75
C LYS A 238 35.22 -9.05 -1.66
N ALA A 239 35.25 -7.74 -1.38
CA ALA A 239 34.37 -7.11 -0.39
C ALA A 239 32.89 -7.22 -0.80
N VAL A 240 32.57 -7.26 -2.10
CA VAL A 240 31.18 -7.28 -2.59
C VAL A 240 30.40 -8.47 -2.02
N ALA A 241 31.00 -9.67 -2.01
CA ALA A 241 30.35 -10.89 -1.52
C ALA A 241 30.02 -10.87 -0.01
N ARG A 242 30.60 -9.94 0.77
CA ARG A 242 30.32 -9.78 2.22
C ARG A 242 29.39 -8.63 2.54
N HIS A 243 29.24 -7.68 1.62
CA HIS A 243 28.54 -6.42 1.82
C HIS A 243 27.34 -6.23 0.90
N PHE A 244 27.06 -7.17 -0.02
CA PHE A 244 25.90 -7.14 -0.89
C PHE A 244 25.17 -8.48 -0.87
N VAL A 245 23.83 -8.40 -0.79
CA VAL A 245 22.91 -9.51 -1.01
C VAL A 245 21.82 -9.08 -1.99
N ALA A 246 21.18 -10.05 -2.65
CA ALA A 246 20.19 -9.77 -3.70
C ALA A 246 18.83 -10.40 -3.41
N LEU A 247 17.76 -9.68 -3.72
CA LEU A 247 16.39 -10.17 -3.72
C LEU A 247 15.93 -10.15 -5.19
N SER A 248 16.00 -11.31 -5.86
CA SER A 248 15.87 -11.40 -7.31
C SER A 248 15.58 -12.82 -7.79
N THR A 249 15.15 -12.94 -9.05
CA THR A 249 15.04 -14.22 -9.77
C THR A 249 16.14 -14.41 -10.81
N ASN A 250 17.03 -13.43 -10.99
CA ASN A 250 18.02 -13.40 -12.06
C ASN A 250 19.43 -13.73 -11.57
N SER A 251 19.69 -15.01 -11.31
CA SER A 251 20.98 -15.49 -10.78
C SER A 251 22.19 -15.07 -11.63
N GLY A 252 22.05 -15.04 -12.96
CA GLY A 252 23.11 -14.60 -13.88
C GLY A 252 23.54 -13.16 -13.62
N LYS A 253 22.58 -12.21 -13.61
CA LYS A 253 22.90 -10.80 -13.37
C LYS A 253 23.38 -10.51 -11.94
N VAL A 254 22.89 -11.27 -10.96
CA VAL A 254 23.36 -11.19 -9.57
C VAL A 254 24.82 -11.63 -9.48
N ALA A 255 25.19 -12.74 -10.13
CA ALA A 255 26.57 -13.22 -10.19
C ALA A 255 27.48 -12.24 -10.96
N ASP A 256 27.02 -11.68 -12.09
CA ASP A 256 27.76 -10.69 -12.88
C ASP A 256 28.06 -9.41 -12.09
N PHE A 257 27.17 -9.03 -11.16
CA PHE A 257 27.39 -7.90 -10.25
C PHE A 257 28.45 -8.20 -9.16
N GLY A 258 28.76 -9.47 -8.92
CA GLY A 258 29.71 -9.94 -7.91
C GLY A 258 29.08 -10.37 -6.58
N ILE A 259 27.75 -10.53 -6.52
CA ILE A 259 27.05 -11.08 -5.36
C ILE A 259 27.14 -12.61 -5.41
N ASP A 260 27.48 -13.23 -4.28
CA ASP A 260 27.39 -14.67 -4.12
C ASP A 260 25.92 -15.11 -4.21
N THR A 261 25.60 -16.01 -5.15
CA THR A 261 24.24 -16.50 -5.37
C THR A 261 23.69 -17.28 -4.17
N ALA A 262 24.54 -17.75 -3.26
CA ALA A 262 24.10 -18.27 -1.97
C ALA A 262 23.39 -17.21 -1.10
N ASN A 263 23.69 -15.93 -1.33
CA ASN A 263 23.06 -14.77 -0.70
C ASN A 263 22.05 -14.07 -1.64
N MET A 264 21.55 -14.81 -2.63
CA MET A 264 20.36 -14.43 -3.40
C MET A 264 19.12 -15.08 -2.77
N PHE A 265 18.11 -14.27 -2.49
CA PHE A 265 16.82 -14.71 -1.97
C PHE A 265 15.77 -14.52 -3.07
N GLU A 266 15.16 -15.64 -3.47
CA GLU A 266 14.25 -15.70 -4.60
C GLU A 266 12.82 -15.37 -4.20
N PHE A 267 12.04 -14.92 -5.18
CA PHE A 267 10.59 -14.79 -5.10
C PHE A 267 10.00 -15.05 -6.48
N TRP A 268 8.68 -15.12 -6.62
CA TRP A 268 8.06 -15.66 -7.83
C TRP A 268 7.44 -14.60 -8.73
N ASP A 269 7.12 -15.01 -9.97
CA ASP A 269 6.49 -14.15 -10.96
C ASP A 269 5.06 -13.74 -10.56
N TRP A 270 4.31 -14.62 -9.89
CA TRP A 270 2.99 -14.39 -9.30
C TRP A 270 2.98 -13.46 -8.08
N VAL A 271 4.16 -13.03 -7.60
CA VAL A 271 4.29 -11.95 -6.62
C VAL A 271 4.37 -10.62 -7.36
N GLY A 272 3.27 -9.86 -7.29
CA GLY A 272 3.20 -8.48 -7.78
C GLY A 272 4.03 -7.54 -6.90
N GLY A 273 4.69 -6.54 -7.48
CA GLY A 273 5.61 -5.67 -6.74
C GLY A 273 4.97 -4.99 -5.52
N ARG A 274 3.78 -4.41 -5.68
CA ARG A 274 3.00 -3.75 -4.61
C ARG A 274 2.41 -4.70 -3.56
N TYR A 275 2.56 -6.01 -3.76
CA TYR A 275 2.13 -7.10 -2.87
C TYR A 275 3.31 -8.00 -2.43
N SER A 276 4.54 -7.46 -2.42
CA SER A 276 5.74 -8.31 -2.36
C SER A 276 6.50 -8.30 -1.04
N TYR A 277 6.27 -7.36 -0.14
CA TYR A 277 7.19 -7.16 0.98
C TYR A 277 7.08 -8.23 2.07
N ASP A 278 6.03 -9.06 2.06
CA ASP A 278 5.90 -10.29 2.83
C ASP A 278 6.65 -11.50 2.22
N SER A 279 7.28 -11.32 1.05
CA SER A 279 8.24 -12.26 0.43
C SER A 279 9.70 -11.97 0.83
N ALA A 280 10.65 -12.48 0.04
CA ALA A 280 12.07 -12.12 0.11
C ALA A 280 12.33 -10.61 0.15
N ILE A 281 11.50 -9.80 -0.51
CA ILE A 281 11.59 -8.33 -0.50
C ILE A 281 11.60 -7.75 0.93
N GLY A 282 10.98 -8.43 1.89
CA GLY A 282 10.97 -8.06 3.31
C GLY A 282 12.24 -8.37 4.08
N LEU A 283 13.35 -8.81 3.46
CA LEU A 283 14.56 -9.21 4.19
C LEU A 283 15.11 -8.10 5.08
N SER A 284 15.13 -6.86 4.61
CA SER A 284 15.56 -5.70 5.40
C SER A 284 14.71 -5.52 6.66
N LEU A 285 13.39 -5.69 6.55
CA LEU A 285 12.47 -5.68 7.68
C LEU A 285 12.73 -6.84 8.64
N MET A 286 12.89 -8.07 8.12
CA MET A 286 13.18 -9.24 8.95
C MET A 286 14.47 -9.09 9.75
N ILE A 287 15.51 -8.46 9.18
CA ILE A 287 16.74 -8.12 9.91
C ILE A 287 16.42 -7.08 11.01
N ALA A 288 15.56 -6.09 10.73
CA ALA A 288 15.20 -5.05 11.70
C ALA A 288 14.44 -5.60 12.90
N ILE A 289 13.33 -6.32 12.69
CA ILE A 289 12.42 -6.76 13.77
C ILE A 289 12.69 -8.19 14.26
N GLY A 290 13.51 -8.94 13.54
CA GLY A 290 13.82 -10.34 13.81
C GLY A 290 12.84 -11.32 13.17
N PRO A 291 13.24 -12.59 12.97
CA PRO A 291 12.41 -13.59 12.29
C PRO A 291 11.09 -13.91 13.00
N GLU A 292 11.08 -13.89 14.34
CA GLU A 292 9.87 -14.17 15.12
C GLU A 292 8.79 -13.12 14.88
N ARG A 293 9.15 -11.83 14.92
CA ARG A 293 8.21 -10.73 14.66
C ARG A 293 7.81 -10.64 13.19
N PHE A 294 8.69 -11.04 12.28
CA PHE A 294 8.32 -11.17 10.87
C PHE A 294 7.27 -12.28 10.67
N ARG A 295 7.42 -13.44 11.33
CA ARG A 295 6.40 -14.51 11.29
C ARG A 295 5.07 -14.06 11.91
N GLU A 296 5.12 -13.39 13.05
CA GLU A 296 3.92 -12.79 13.68
C GLU A 296 3.18 -11.85 12.72
N MET A 297 3.90 -11.05 11.94
CA MET A 297 3.31 -10.23 10.89
C MET A 297 2.63 -11.08 9.82
N LEU A 298 3.31 -12.10 9.28
CA LEU A 298 2.73 -13.02 8.29
C LEU A 298 1.46 -13.72 8.80
N ASP A 299 1.45 -14.13 10.07
CA ASP A 299 0.27 -14.73 10.71
C ASP A 299 -0.91 -13.75 10.73
N GLY A 300 -0.65 -12.47 11.01
CA GLY A 300 -1.65 -11.40 10.95
C GLY A 300 -2.24 -11.20 9.56
N PHE A 301 -1.41 -11.22 8.51
CA PHE A 301 -1.93 -11.20 7.15
C PHE A 301 -2.78 -12.46 6.83
N ALA A 302 -2.28 -13.65 7.18
CA ALA A 302 -2.95 -14.93 6.92
C ALA A 302 -4.32 -15.02 7.61
N LEU A 303 -4.47 -14.39 8.77
CA LEU A 303 -5.75 -14.27 9.47
C LEU A 303 -6.79 -13.57 8.59
N VAL A 304 -6.43 -12.44 7.99
CA VAL A 304 -7.36 -11.66 7.15
C VAL A 304 -7.60 -12.32 5.80
N ASP A 305 -6.61 -13.04 5.26
CA ASP A 305 -6.80 -13.89 4.08
C ASP A 305 -7.89 -14.93 4.32
N GLU A 306 -7.81 -15.63 5.45
CA GLU A 306 -8.78 -16.66 5.79
C GLU A 306 -10.17 -16.05 6.03
N HIS A 307 -10.23 -14.88 6.69
CA HIS A 307 -11.47 -14.12 6.81
C HIS A 307 -12.07 -13.77 5.45
N PHE A 308 -11.26 -13.21 4.55
CA PHE A 308 -11.72 -12.82 3.21
C PHE A 308 -12.23 -14.03 2.40
N ARG A 309 -11.53 -15.16 2.53
CA ARG A 309 -11.84 -16.41 1.83
C ARG A 309 -13.13 -17.07 2.34
N THR A 310 -13.41 -17.01 3.64
CA THR A 310 -14.43 -17.88 4.27
C THR A 310 -15.58 -17.15 4.96
N ALA A 311 -15.43 -15.89 5.36
CA ALA A 311 -16.49 -15.17 6.06
C ALA A 311 -17.72 -14.98 5.15
N PRO A 312 -18.95 -15.13 5.70
CA PRO A 312 -20.19 -14.72 5.04
C PRO A 312 -20.11 -13.28 4.51
N ALA A 313 -20.75 -13.00 3.38
CA ALA A 313 -20.64 -11.72 2.68
C ALA A 313 -21.04 -10.53 3.58
N GLU A 314 -22.03 -10.74 4.45
CA GLU A 314 -22.61 -9.75 5.35
C GLU A 314 -21.65 -9.32 6.47
N CYS A 315 -20.61 -10.11 6.75
CA CYS A 315 -19.59 -9.79 7.75
C CYS A 315 -18.15 -9.86 7.20
N ASN A 316 -18.01 -9.93 5.87
CA ASN A 316 -16.70 -10.00 5.22
C ASN A 316 -16.11 -8.59 5.09
N ALA A 317 -15.07 -8.29 5.87
CA ALA A 317 -14.58 -6.93 6.06
C ALA A 317 -13.98 -6.33 4.79
N PRO A 318 -13.04 -7.00 4.09
CA PRO A 318 -12.54 -6.47 2.83
C PRO A 318 -13.62 -6.33 1.75
N LEU A 319 -14.59 -7.26 1.69
CA LEU A 319 -15.71 -7.18 0.75
C LEU A 319 -16.55 -5.93 0.97
N LEU A 320 -17.02 -5.70 2.20
CA LEU A 320 -17.86 -4.54 2.51
C LEU A 320 -17.10 -3.22 2.30
N LEU A 321 -15.84 -3.13 2.72
CA LEU A 321 -15.04 -1.92 2.49
C LEU A 321 -14.77 -1.66 1.00
N GLY A 322 -14.57 -2.71 0.20
CA GLY A 322 -14.43 -2.58 -1.25
C GLY A 322 -15.71 -2.07 -1.91
N LEU A 323 -16.86 -2.63 -1.49
CA LEU A 323 -18.18 -2.23 -1.99
C LEU A 323 -18.57 -0.80 -1.57
N LEU A 324 -18.19 -0.36 -0.37
CA LEU A 324 -18.32 1.05 0.03
C LEU A 324 -17.49 1.95 -0.90
N GLY A 325 -16.27 1.53 -1.27
CA GLY A 325 -15.46 2.24 -2.26
C GLY A 325 -16.17 2.39 -3.61
N VAL A 326 -16.79 1.32 -4.12
CA VAL A 326 -17.62 1.35 -5.35
C VAL A 326 -18.83 2.28 -5.17
N TRP A 327 -19.52 2.20 -4.03
CA TRP A 327 -20.68 3.03 -3.71
C TRP A 327 -20.35 4.53 -3.84
N TYR A 328 -19.27 4.96 -3.19
CA TYR A 328 -18.88 6.37 -3.22
C TYR A 328 -18.25 6.80 -4.55
N GLY A 329 -17.40 5.95 -5.14
CA GLY A 329 -16.76 6.25 -6.42
C GLY A 329 -17.79 6.42 -7.54
N ASN A 330 -18.68 5.44 -7.69
CA ASN A 330 -19.55 5.34 -8.86
C ASN A 330 -20.91 6.03 -8.69
N PHE A 331 -21.44 6.15 -7.47
CA PHE A 331 -22.77 6.71 -7.23
C PHE A 331 -22.76 8.05 -6.49
N PHE A 332 -21.67 8.40 -5.79
CA PHE A 332 -21.47 9.75 -5.25
C PHE A 332 -20.48 10.60 -6.07
N GLY A 333 -19.77 10.01 -7.03
CA GLY A 333 -18.73 10.70 -7.81
C GLY A 333 -17.51 11.08 -6.96
N ALA A 334 -17.25 10.36 -5.86
CA ALA A 334 -16.10 10.61 -5.01
C ALA A 334 -14.81 10.12 -5.68
N GLN A 335 -14.10 11.04 -6.34
CA GLN A 335 -12.84 10.75 -7.04
C GLN A 335 -11.62 10.55 -6.11
N SER A 336 -11.82 10.63 -4.79
CA SER A 336 -10.74 10.71 -3.83
C SER A 336 -11.08 10.00 -2.53
N HIS A 337 -10.09 9.31 -1.96
CA HIS A 337 -10.21 8.55 -0.72
C HIS A 337 -9.07 8.93 0.23
N ALA A 338 -9.41 9.38 1.43
CA ALA A 338 -8.42 9.76 2.44
C ALA A 338 -8.10 8.59 3.38
N VAL A 339 -6.82 8.35 3.67
CA VAL A 339 -6.38 7.41 4.71
C VAL A 339 -5.60 8.17 5.77
N LEU A 340 -6.16 8.21 6.98
CA LEU A 340 -5.81 9.14 8.05
C LEU A 340 -5.45 8.36 9.32
N PRO A 341 -4.23 7.81 9.41
CA PRO A 341 -3.81 7.07 10.60
C PRO A 341 -3.51 8.01 11.77
N TYR A 342 -4.08 7.75 12.93
CA TYR A 342 -3.78 8.43 14.20
C TYR A 342 -2.66 7.67 14.92
N SER A 343 -1.53 7.55 14.20
CA SER A 343 -0.28 7.01 14.70
C SER A 343 0.87 7.60 13.88
N HIS A 344 1.87 8.16 14.57
CA HIS A 344 3.05 8.72 13.90
C HIS A 344 3.86 7.66 13.15
N TYR A 345 3.89 6.42 13.67
CA TYR A 345 4.61 5.31 13.06
C TYR A 345 4.02 4.89 11.70
N LEU A 346 2.75 5.20 11.44
CA LEU A 346 2.11 4.98 10.14
C LEU A 346 2.31 6.14 9.15
N SER A 347 3.34 6.98 9.31
CA SER A 347 3.60 8.14 8.44
C SER A 347 3.79 7.80 6.96
N LYS A 348 4.28 6.60 6.64
CA LYS A 348 4.45 6.10 5.27
C LYS A 348 3.31 5.16 4.83
N PHE A 349 2.35 4.85 5.69
CA PHE A 349 1.29 3.89 5.39
C PHE A 349 0.46 4.32 4.19
N THR A 350 0.08 5.60 4.14
CA THR A 350 -0.69 6.13 3.01
C THR A 350 0.10 6.12 1.70
N ALA A 351 1.42 6.35 1.74
CA ALA A 351 2.27 6.26 0.54
C ALA A 351 2.38 4.83 0.01
N TYR A 352 2.40 3.83 0.91
CA TYR A 352 2.30 2.43 0.52
C TYR A 352 0.93 2.13 -0.14
N LEU A 353 -0.17 2.58 0.48
CA LEU A 353 -1.52 2.37 -0.07
C LEU A 353 -1.76 3.09 -1.40
N GLN A 354 -1.09 4.22 -1.64
CA GLN A 354 -1.14 4.90 -2.93
C GLN A 354 -0.69 3.97 -4.06
N GLN A 355 0.43 3.27 -3.88
CA GLN A 355 0.85 2.30 -4.88
C GLN A 355 -0.13 1.10 -4.92
N LEU A 356 -0.50 0.57 -3.77
CA LEU A 356 -1.38 -0.61 -3.70
C LEU A 356 -2.70 -0.39 -4.45
N ASP A 357 -3.39 0.71 -4.20
CA ASP A 357 -4.71 1.00 -4.80
C ASP A 357 -4.56 1.59 -6.20
N MET A 358 -3.82 2.71 -6.35
CA MET A 358 -3.81 3.48 -7.60
C MET A 358 -3.12 2.74 -8.74
N GLU A 359 -2.03 2.00 -8.47
CA GLU A 359 -1.36 1.20 -9.50
C GLU A 359 -2.17 -0.07 -9.85
N SER A 360 -2.92 -0.63 -8.89
CA SER A 360 -3.80 -1.77 -9.15
C SER A 360 -5.03 -1.37 -9.95
N ASN A 361 -5.77 -0.36 -9.50
CA ASN A 361 -7.12 -0.08 -9.95
C ASN A 361 -7.25 1.17 -10.82
N GLY A 362 -6.17 1.94 -11.02
CA GLY A 362 -6.13 3.07 -11.97
C GLY A 362 -6.11 2.62 -13.43
N LYS A 363 -7.17 1.95 -13.87
CA LYS A 363 -7.29 1.28 -15.17
C LYS A 363 -8.41 1.87 -16.01
N SER A 364 -8.24 1.83 -17.33
CA SER A 364 -9.21 2.34 -18.31
C SER A 364 -9.74 1.29 -19.28
N VAL A 365 -9.32 0.03 -19.13
CA VAL A 365 -9.71 -1.11 -19.96
C VAL A 365 -10.09 -2.26 -19.04
N ASP A 366 -11.21 -2.92 -19.35
CA ASP A 366 -11.69 -4.09 -18.64
C ASP A 366 -10.94 -5.37 -19.04
N ARG A 367 -11.28 -6.47 -18.37
CA ARG A 367 -10.66 -7.78 -18.59
C ARG A 367 -11.05 -8.43 -19.92
N ASP A 368 -12.07 -7.92 -20.60
CA ASP A 368 -12.45 -8.38 -21.94
C ASP A 368 -11.76 -7.54 -23.04
N GLY A 369 -10.92 -6.57 -22.65
CA GLY A 369 -10.16 -5.71 -23.56
C GLY A 369 -10.96 -4.50 -24.08
N LEU A 370 -12.08 -4.16 -23.45
CA LEU A 370 -12.94 -3.04 -23.82
C LEU A 370 -12.68 -1.82 -22.91
N PRO A 371 -12.70 -0.59 -23.46
CA PRO A 371 -12.64 0.61 -22.62
C PRO A 371 -13.82 0.67 -21.63
N VAL A 372 -13.53 1.01 -20.37
CA VAL A 372 -14.56 1.19 -19.34
C VAL A 372 -15.29 2.53 -19.51
N GLU A 373 -16.57 2.58 -19.11
CA GLU A 373 -17.42 3.79 -19.15
C GLU A 373 -17.83 4.26 -17.74
N TRP A 374 -17.13 3.78 -16.71
CA TRP A 374 -17.30 4.11 -15.31
C TRP A 374 -15.95 4.52 -14.69
N GLU A 375 -15.99 5.25 -13.58
CA GLU A 375 -14.81 5.58 -12.79
C GLU A 375 -14.24 4.33 -12.10
N THR A 376 -12.90 4.22 -12.05
CA THR A 376 -12.17 3.12 -11.40
C THR A 376 -11.44 3.60 -10.14
N GLY A 377 -10.15 3.25 -9.94
CA GLY A 377 -9.41 3.54 -8.71
C GLY A 377 -9.39 5.03 -8.33
N PRO A 378 -9.63 5.40 -7.06
CA PRO A 378 -9.65 6.79 -6.61
C PRO A 378 -8.23 7.34 -6.42
N VAL A 379 -8.12 8.67 -6.26
CA VAL A 379 -6.89 9.29 -5.75
C VAL A 379 -6.80 9.04 -4.24
N VAL A 380 -5.85 8.20 -3.83
CA VAL A 380 -5.54 7.91 -2.42
C VAL A 380 -4.54 8.92 -1.86
N TRP A 381 -4.83 9.48 -0.69
CA TRP A 381 -3.96 10.47 -0.05
C TRP A 381 -4.22 10.57 1.44
N GLY A 382 -3.35 11.29 2.15
CA GLY A 382 -3.47 11.51 3.59
C GLY A 382 -2.13 11.58 4.29
N THR A 383 -2.18 11.99 5.55
CA THR A 383 -1.05 12.08 6.48
C THR A 383 -1.55 11.72 7.88
N PRO A 384 -0.65 11.37 8.81
CA PRO A 384 -1.07 11.06 10.16
C PRO A 384 -1.87 12.18 10.84
N GLY A 385 -2.87 11.78 11.63
CA GLY A 385 -3.50 12.65 12.61
C GLY A 385 -2.51 12.96 13.75
N THR A 386 -2.52 14.16 14.34
CA THR A 386 -3.41 15.30 14.06
C THR A 386 -2.88 16.25 12.98
N ASN A 387 -1.71 15.99 12.39
CA ASN A 387 -1.09 16.89 11.39
C ASN A 387 -2.04 17.20 10.21
N GLY A 388 -2.77 16.20 9.71
CA GLY A 388 -3.76 16.40 8.65
C GLY A 388 -4.87 17.41 9.02
N GLN A 389 -5.25 17.46 10.30
CA GLN A 389 -6.26 18.40 10.81
C GLN A 389 -5.85 19.85 10.61
N HIS A 390 -4.56 20.12 10.74
CA HIS A 390 -3.97 21.46 10.60
C HIS A 390 -3.47 21.75 9.18
N ALA A 391 -3.81 20.91 8.20
CA ALA A 391 -3.39 21.09 6.81
C ALA A 391 -4.58 21.18 5.86
N TYR A 392 -5.44 20.15 5.82
CA TYR A 392 -6.44 19.99 4.76
C TYR A 392 -7.82 19.56 5.25
N TYR A 393 -8.01 19.32 6.54
CA TYR A 393 -9.34 18.99 7.08
C TYR A 393 -10.37 20.09 6.85
N GLN A 394 -9.95 21.34 6.67
CA GLN A 394 -10.80 22.43 6.18
C GLN A 394 -11.54 22.03 4.89
N LEU A 395 -10.82 21.43 3.93
CA LEU A 395 -11.39 20.96 2.67
C LEU A 395 -12.30 19.75 2.89
N ILE A 396 -11.90 18.82 3.77
CA ILE A 396 -12.71 17.63 4.07
C ILE A 396 -14.05 18.05 4.70
N HIS A 397 -14.05 19.00 5.64
CA HIS A 397 -15.24 19.44 6.38
C HIS A 397 -16.17 20.41 5.62
N GLN A 398 -15.60 21.38 4.91
CA GLN A 398 -16.40 22.47 4.31
C GLN A 398 -16.15 22.65 2.80
N GLY A 399 -15.28 21.81 2.21
CA GLY A 399 -15.10 21.78 0.77
C GLY A 399 -16.34 21.25 0.04
N THR A 400 -16.37 21.46 -1.27
CA THR A 400 -17.48 21.05 -2.12
C THR A 400 -17.42 19.57 -2.54
N LYS A 401 -16.29 18.91 -2.31
CA LYS A 401 -16.08 17.49 -2.66
C LYS A 401 -16.61 16.58 -1.56
N VAL A 402 -17.09 15.40 -1.95
CA VAL A 402 -17.29 14.27 -1.02
C VAL A 402 -15.99 13.49 -1.00
N ILE A 403 -15.43 13.29 0.20
CA ILE A 403 -14.16 12.58 0.39
C ILE A 403 -14.39 11.55 1.50
N PRO A 404 -14.67 10.29 1.15
CA PRO A 404 -14.61 9.20 2.11
C PRO A 404 -13.24 9.11 2.77
N ALA A 405 -13.24 8.82 4.06
CA ALA A 405 -12.02 8.78 4.85
C ALA A 405 -11.96 7.55 5.76
N ASP A 406 -10.83 6.84 5.72
CA ASP A 406 -10.53 5.78 6.67
C ASP A 406 -9.65 6.34 7.79
N PHE A 407 -10.15 6.25 9.03
CA PHE A 407 -9.44 6.62 10.25
C PHE A 407 -8.90 5.35 10.90
N ILE A 408 -7.60 5.30 11.17
CA ILE A 408 -6.95 4.12 11.79
C ILE A 408 -6.34 4.53 13.13
N GLY A 409 -6.70 3.87 14.22
CA GLY A 409 -6.22 4.20 15.57
C GLY A 409 -5.91 2.97 16.42
N PHE A 410 -5.21 3.18 17.53
CA PHE A 410 -4.81 2.13 18.47
C PHE A 410 -5.18 2.52 19.90
N ALA A 411 -5.68 1.58 20.68
CA ALA A 411 -6.06 1.82 22.07
C ALA A 411 -4.83 2.15 22.93
N GLU A 412 -3.74 1.40 22.75
CA GLU A 412 -2.51 1.55 23.50
C GLU A 412 -1.44 2.33 22.70
N PRO A 413 -0.71 3.25 23.34
CA PRO A 413 0.47 3.86 22.75
C PRO A 413 1.64 2.88 22.69
N VAL A 414 2.70 3.27 21.99
CA VAL A 414 3.94 2.49 21.94
C VAL A 414 4.51 2.29 23.34
N ALA A 415 4.79 1.03 23.71
CA ALA A 415 5.19 0.64 25.05
C ALA A 415 6.48 1.32 25.57
N GLU A 416 7.42 1.64 24.68
CA GLU A 416 8.74 2.23 25.01
C GLU A 416 8.66 3.70 25.44
N LEU A 417 7.52 4.37 25.25
CA LEU A 417 7.34 5.77 25.65
C LEU A 417 7.41 5.95 27.17
N SER A 418 7.97 7.08 27.62
CA SER A 418 7.89 7.50 29.02
C SER A 418 6.44 7.77 29.43
N ASP A 419 6.14 7.69 30.72
CA ASP A 419 4.79 7.93 31.23
C ASP A 419 4.27 9.33 30.87
N GLU A 420 5.14 10.34 30.87
CA GLU A 420 4.82 11.70 30.41
C GLU A 420 4.35 11.73 28.94
N LEU A 421 5.02 10.99 28.06
CA LEU A 421 4.66 10.93 26.65
C LEU A 421 3.42 10.05 26.42
N LYS A 422 3.24 8.97 27.19
CA LYS A 422 2.02 8.13 27.13
C LYS A 422 0.77 8.93 27.45
N GLY A 423 0.85 9.91 28.36
CA GLY A 423 -0.26 10.82 28.66
C GLY A 423 -0.76 11.65 27.46
N GLN A 424 0.01 11.75 26.37
CA GLN A 424 -0.42 12.43 25.13
C GLN A 424 -1.35 11.55 24.27
N HIS A 425 -1.40 10.23 24.51
CA HIS A 425 -2.16 9.29 23.69
C HIS A 425 -3.67 9.54 23.75
N ASP A 426 -4.22 9.78 24.94
CA ASP A 426 -5.64 10.10 25.08
C ASP A 426 -6.01 11.41 24.38
N LEU A 427 -5.10 12.37 24.28
CA LEU A 427 -5.32 13.61 23.52
C LEU A 427 -5.36 13.35 22.01
N LEU A 428 -4.50 12.45 21.52
CA LEU A 428 -4.52 11.99 20.13
C LEU A 428 -5.82 11.25 19.82
N MET A 429 -6.25 10.35 20.70
CA MET A 429 -7.45 9.54 20.51
C MET A 429 -8.74 10.34 20.70
N ALA A 430 -8.77 11.36 21.58
CA ALA A 430 -9.87 12.30 21.65
C ALA A 430 -10.12 12.99 20.30
N ASN A 431 -9.05 13.36 19.60
CA ASN A 431 -9.11 13.92 18.27
C ASN A 431 -9.58 12.88 17.22
N PHE A 432 -9.11 11.64 17.29
CA PHE A 432 -9.55 10.53 16.43
C PHE A 432 -11.08 10.35 16.47
N PHE A 433 -11.66 10.27 17.68
CA PHE A 433 -13.10 10.10 17.85
C PHE A 433 -13.88 11.37 17.49
N ALA A 434 -13.42 12.54 17.93
CA ALA A 434 -14.11 13.80 17.67
C ALA A 434 -14.21 14.13 16.18
N GLN A 435 -13.17 13.83 15.39
CA GLN A 435 -13.18 14.15 13.96
C GLN A 435 -14.17 13.31 13.17
N THR A 436 -14.26 12.00 13.44
CA THR A 436 -15.25 11.15 12.75
C THR A 436 -16.68 11.54 13.13
N GLN A 437 -16.92 11.94 14.39
CA GLN A 437 -18.20 12.51 14.82
C GLN A 437 -18.52 13.84 14.12
N ALA A 438 -17.56 14.77 14.06
CA ALA A 438 -17.75 16.08 13.43
C ALA A 438 -18.01 15.95 11.92
N LEU A 439 -17.31 15.04 11.24
CA LEU A 439 -17.51 14.74 9.82
C LEU A 439 -18.90 14.16 9.56
N ALA A 440 -19.37 13.25 10.42
CA ALA A 440 -20.68 12.63 10.27
C ALA A 440 -21.83 13.61 10.54
N PHE A 441 -21.77 14.39 11.62
CA PHE A 441 -22.92 15.13 12.10
C PHE A 441 -22.83 16.64 11.86
N GLY A 442 -21.65 17.19 11.61
CA GLY A 442 -21.50 18.63 11.38
C GLY A 442 -22.09 19.49 12.51
N LYS A 443 -22.50 20.71 12.14
CA LYS A 443 -23.10 21.71 13.03
C LYS A 443 -24.07 22.57 12.23
N THR A 444 -25.35 22.58 12.59
CA THR A 444 -26.40 23.29 11.84
C THR A 444 -26.35 24.80 12.03
N PRO A 445 -26.96 25.60 11.14
CA PRO A 445 -27.06 27.05 11.33
C PRO A 445 -27.71 27.43 12.67
N GLU A 446 -28.69 26.67 13.13
CA GLU A 446 -29.39 26.90 14.41
C GLU A 446 -28.46 26.66 15.60
N GLU A 447 -27.67 25.58 15.56
CA GLU A 447 -26.65 25.29 16.58
C GLU A 447 -25.59 26.39 16.61
N VAL A 448 -25.14 26.86 15.44
CA VAL A 448 -24.19 27.97 15.32
C VAL A 448 -24.77 29.28 15.89
N ARG A 449 -26.04 29.60 15.60
CA ARG A 449 -26.71 30.78 16.19
C ARG A 449 -26.85 30.67 17.71
N ALA A 450 -27.15 29.48 18.22
CA ALA A 450 -27.27 29.24 19.66
C ALA A 450 -25.94 29.48 20.42
N GLU A 451 -24.79 29.36 19.74
CA GLU A 451 -23.47 29.71 20.28
C GLU A 451 -23.20 31.22 20.33
N GLY A 452 -24.14 32.06 19.90
CA GLY A 452 -23.99 33.52 19.88
C GLY A 452 -23.11 34.04 18.74
N VAL A 453 -22.97 33.27 17.68
CA VAL A 453 -22.23 33.69 16.47
C VAL A 453 -23.02 34.78 15.73
N PRO A 454 -22.37 35.89 15.31
CA PRO A 454 -22.99 36.92 14.47
C PRO A 454 -23.61 36.35 13.20
N GLU A 455 -24.79 36.83 12.78
CA GLU A 455 -25.58 36.24 11.69
C GLU A 455 -24.78 36.15 10.38
N GLU A 456 -23.95 37.15 10.08
CA GLU A 456 -23.10 37.18 8.89
C GLU A 456 -22.02 36.08 8.87
N LEU A 457 -21.68 35.49 10.02
CA LEU A 457 -20.73 34.40 10.16
C LEU A 457 -21.39 33.02 10.26
N VAL A 458 -22.71 32.94 10.40
CA VAL A 458 -23.43 31.67 10.62
C VAL A 458 -23.16 30.69 9.48
N ALA A 459 -23.30 31.12 8.23
CA ALA A 459 -23.04 30.27 7.06
C ALA A 459 -21.59 29.78 7.01
N HIS A 460 -20.62 30.63 7.38
CA HIS A 460 -19.19 30.28 7.38
C HIS A 460 -18.79 29.30 8.50
N LYS A 461 -19.54 29.29 9.60
CA LYS A 461 -19.33 28.41 10.76
C LYS A 461 -20.26 27.19 10.79
N THR A 462 -21.12 27.06 9.78
CA THR A 462 -21.95 25.87 9.59
C THR A 462 -21.12 24.74 8.99
N PHE A 463 -21.32 23.53 9.50
CA PHE A 463 -20.69 22.31 9.01
C PHE A 463 -21.80 21.38 8.54
N ARG A 464 -21.79 21.00 7.26
CA ARG A 464 -22.91 20.25 6.67
C ARG A 464 -23.07 18.83 7.24
N GLY A 465 -22.00 18.22 7.74
CA GLY A 465 -22.01 16.80 8.11
C GLY A 465 -22.07 15.89 6.88
N ASP A 466 -22.49 14.64 7.07
CA ASP A 466 -22.65 13.65 5.99
C ASP A 466 -21.36 13.31 5.23
N HIS A 467 -20.20 13.53 5.85
CA HIS A 467 -18.91 13.12 5.31
C HIS A 467 -18.61 11.69 5.76
N PRO A 468 -18.54 10.72 4.84
CA PRO A 468 -18.50 9.31 5.21
C PRO A 468 -17.15 8.90 5.77
N THR A 469 -17.16 8.13 6.86
CA THR A 469 -15.93 7.65 7.50
C THR A 469 -16.00 6.18 7.88
N THR A 470 -14.90 5.46 7.67
CA THR A 470 -14.62 4.16 8.27
C THR A 470 -13.68 4.38 9.44
N THR A 471 -13.95 3.79 10.59
CA THR A 471 -13.08 3.82 11.77
C THR A 471 -12.53 2.44 12.02
N VAL A 472 -11.21 2.26 11.93
CA VAL A 472 -10.49 1.03 12.25
C VAL A 472 -9.75 1.23 13.57
N LEU A 473 -10.05 0.42 14.57
CA LEU A 473 -9.44 0.46 15.90
C LEU A 473 -8.86 -0.92 16.23
N ALA A 474 -7.64 -0.95 16.79
CA ALA A 474 -7.02 -2.16 17.32
C ALA A 474 -6.41 -1.90 18.70
N GLY A 475 -6.01 -2.96 19.41
CA GLY A 475 -5.37 -2.84 20.73
C GLY A 475 -4.06 -2.04 20.68
N GLU A 476 -3.11 -2.50 19.86
CA GLU A 476 -1.81 -1.84 19.65
C GLU A 476 -1.34 -2.05 18.20
N LEU A 477 -0.37 -1.25 17.75
CA LEU A 477 0.29 -1.47 16.45
C LEU A 477 1.39 -2.54 16.59
N SER A 478 0.99 -3.80 16.65
CA SER A 478 1.90 -4.96 16.64
C SER A 478 2.26 -5.40 15.22
N PRO A 479 3.28 -6.26 15.04
CA PRO A 479 3.56 -6.89 13.74
C PRO A 479 2.34 -7.58 13.14
N SER A 480 1.59 -8.36 13.94
CA SER A 480 0.35 -9.01 13.50
C SER A 480 -0.69 -7.99 13.03
N VAL A 481 -0.94 -6.94 13.81
CA VAL A 481 -1.92 -5.90 13.46
C VAL A 481 -1.55 -5.15 12.19
N LEU A 482 -0.26 -4.88 11.95
CA LEU A 482 0.19 -4.30 10.68
C LEU A 482 -0.11 -5.24 9.50
N GLY A 483 0.17 -6.53 9.65
CA GLY A 483 -0.17 -7.53 8.62
C GLY A 483 -1.67 -7.59 8.34
N GLN A 484 -2.50 -7.57 9.40
CA GLN A 484 -3.95 -7.54 9.28
C GLN A 484 -4.44 -6.28 8.53
N LEU A 485 -3.91 -5.11 8.88
CA LEU A 485 -4.28 -3.85 8.21
C LEU A 485 -3.96 -3.89 6.72
N ILE A 486 -2.83 -4.48 6.33
CA ILE A 486 -2.42 -4.49 4.92
C ILE A 486 -3.23 -5.51 4.14
N ALA A 487 -3.40 -6.73 4.64
CA ALA A 487 -4.28 -7.72 4.00
C ALA A 487 -5.72 -7.19 3.84
N LEU A 488 -6.22 -6.40 4.79
CA LEU A 488 -7.52 -5.75 4.69
C LEU A 488 -7.59 -4.85 3.44
N TYR A 489 -6.56 -4.04 3.19
CA TYR A 489 -6.50 -3.16 2.02
C TYR A 489 -6.19 -3.92 0.72
N GLU A 490 -5.34 -4.96 0.75
CA GLU A 490 -5.07 -5.81 -0.43
C GLU A 490 -6.37 -6.42 -0.96
N HIS A 491 -7.17 -6.99 -0.06
CA HIS A 491 -8.45 -7.61 -0.44
C HIS A 491 -9.55 -6.58 -0.74
N LYS A 492 -9.53 -5.40 -0.11
CA LYS A 492 -10.41 -4.27 -0.47
C LYS A 492 -10.18 -3.86 -1.92
N VAL A 493 -8.91 -3.67 -2.31
CA VAL A 493 -8.50 -3.29 -3.67
C VAL A 493 -8.88 -4.38 -4.67
N PHE A 494 -8.69 -5.65 -4.31
CA PHE A 494 -9.14 -6.78 -5.12
C PHE A 494 -10.65 -6.76 -5.39
N VAL A 495 -11.46 -6.54 -4.36
CA VAL A 495 -12.93 -6.51 -4.48
C VAL A 495 -13.37 -5.40 -5.44
N GLN A 496 -12.79 -4.20 -5.32
CA GLN A 496 -13.08 -3.09 -6.22
C GLN A 496 -12.74 -3.43 -7.67
N GLY A 497 -11.54 -3.95 -7.91
CA GLY A 497 -11.10 -4.34 -9.25
C GLY A 497 -11.97 -5.44 -9.86
N ALA A 498 -12.40 -6.40 -9.04
CA ALA A 498 -13.31 -7.47 -9.44
C ALA A 498 -14.69 -6.93 -9.86
N VAL A 499 -15.27 -6.00 -9.09
CA VAL A 499 -16.55 -5.36 -9.44
C VAL A 499 -16.43 -4.57 -10.74
N TRP A 500 -15.35 -3.81 -10.91
CA TRP A 500 -15.11 -3.03 -12.13
C TRP A 500 -14.67 -3.87 -13.34
N ASN A 501 -14.51 -5.19 -13.18
CA ASN A 501 -14.00 -6.11 -14.19
C ASN A 501 -12.66 -5.63 -14.79
N ILE A 502 -11.74 -5.10 -13.98
CA ILE A 502 -10.40 -4.67 -14.43
C ILE A 502 -9.32 -5.64 -13.93
N ASP A 503 -8.16 -5.62 -14.58
CA ASP A 503 -6.99 -6.37 -14.11
C ASP A 503 -6.25 -5.56 -13.04
N SER A 504 -6.38 -5.94 -11.76
CA SER A 504 -5.72 -5.25 -10.64
C SER A 504 -4.21 -5.53 -10.52
N PHE A 505 -3.65 -6.38 -11.38
CA PHE A 505 -2.34 -7.01 -11.16
C PHE A 505 -1.30 -6.65 -12.22
N ASP A 506 -1.72 -6.10 -13.36
CA ASP A 506 -0.81 -5.48 -14.32
C ASP A 506 -0.50 -4.01 -14.00
N GLN A 507 0.37 -3.39 -14.82
CA GLN A 507 0.74 -1.96 -14.73
C GLN A 507 1.24 -1.37 -16.06
N TRP A 508 0.58 -1.63 -17.18
CA TRP A 508 1.06 -1.20 -18.51
C TRP A 508 1.29 0.33 -18.66
N GLY A 509 0.58 1.13 -17.86
CA GLY A 509 0.67 2.59 -17.87
C GLY A 509 2.06 3.17 -17.57
N VAL A 510 2.97 2.41 -16.94
CA VAL A 510 4.31 2.92 -16.59
C VAL A 510 5.35 2.78 -17.72
N GLU A 511 5.07 1.99 -18.77
CA GLU A 511 6.07 1.62 -19.78
C GLU A 511 6.40 2.76 -20.76
N LEU A 512 5.40 3.57 -21.14
CA LEU A 512 5.61 4.68 -22.09
C LEU A 512 6.66 5.68 -21.58
N GLY A 513 6.57 6.04 -20.28
CA GLY A 513 7.53 6.95 -19.65
C GLY A 513 8.96 6.39 -19.68
N LYS A 514 9.13 5.09 -19.39
CA LYS A 514 10.44 4.42 -19.44
C LYS A 514 11.07 4.44 -20.83
N VAL A 515 10.27 4.18 -21.87
CA VAL A 515 10.73 4.20 -23.27
C VAL A 515 11.15 5.61 -23.68
N LEU A 516 10.33 6.62 -23.34
CA LEU A 516 10.64 8.01 -23.68
C LEU A 516 11.87 8.54 -22.93
N ALA A 517 12.03 8.20 -21.65
CA ALA A 517 13.20 8.60 -20.86
C ALA A 517 14.51 8.08 -21.47
N LYS A 518 14.58 6.78 -21.82
CA LYS A 518 15.74 6.17 -22.51
C LYS A 518 16.07 6.86 -23.83
N ARG A 519 15.05 7.33 -24.55
CA ARG A 519 15.22 8.02 -25.83
C ARG A 519 15.76 9.45 -25.65
N VAL A 520 15.36 10.15 -24.59
CA VAL A 520 15.77 11.53 -24.31
C VAL A 520 17.16 11.62 -23.66
N GLU A 521 17.56 10.61 -22.89
CA GLU A 521 18.83 10.60 -22.15
C GLU A 521 20.06 10.97 -23.02
N PRO A 522 20.31 10.36 -24.19
CA PRO A 522 21.46 10.72 -25.04
C PRO A 522 21.45 12.18 -25.52
N ALA A 523 20.28 12.80 -25.69
CA ALA A 523 20.20 14.22 -26.04
C ALA A 523 20.72 15.10 -24.88
N LEU A 524 20.44 14.72 -23.64
CA LEU A 524 20.87 15.44 -22.44
C LEU A 524 22.37 15.22 -22.15
N THR A 525 22.86 14.00 -22.33
CA THR A 525 24.23 13.60 -21.95
C THR A 525 25.23 13.85 -23.07
N GLU A 526 24.92 13.46 -24.30
CA GLU A 526 25.85 13.44 -25.43
C GLU A 526 25.57 14.54 -26.46
N GLY A 527 24.36 15.10 -26.47
CA GLY A 527 23.98 16.16 -27.43
C GLY A 527 23.55 15.62 -28.78
N VAL A 528 23.20 14.34 -28.82
CA VAL A 528 22.67 13.69 -30.02
C VAL A 528 21.30 14.27 -30.33
N GLU A 529 21.07 14.61 -31.60
CA GLU A 529 19.73 14.96 -32.06
C GLU A 529 18.81 13.75 -31.98
N VAL A 530 17.72 13.88 -31.23
CA VAL A 530 16.70 12.84 -31.12
C VAL A 530 15.52 13.25 -31.98
N ALA A 531 15.34 12.54 -33.11
CA ALA A 531 14.18 12.74 -33.97
C ALA A 531 12.88 12.55 -33.17
N GLY A 532 11.81 13.26 -33.52
CA GLY A 532 10.46 13.04 -32.98
C GLY A 532 10.22 13.52 -31.55
N LEU A 533 11.10 14.36 -30.99
CA LEU A 533 10.75 15.19 -29.84
C LEU A 533 9.79 16.30 -30.27
N ASP A 534 8.81 16.62 -29.45
CA ASP A 534 7.95 17.79 -29.68
C ASP A 534 8.74 19.09 -29.46
N ALA A 535 8.15 20.22 -29.91
CA ALA A 535 8.81 21.52 -29.85
C ALA A 535 9.13 21.98 -28.42
N SER A 536 8.30 21.62 -27.43
CA SER A 536 8.52 21.99 -26.03
C SER A 536 9.67 21.18 -25.45
N THR A 537 9.64 19.85 -25.59
CA THR A 537 10.70 18.97 -25.09
C THR A 537 12.05 19.33 -25.71
N SER A 538 12.09 19.62 -27.02
CA SER A 538 13.30 20.05 -27.71
C SER A 538 13.88 21.34 -27.16
N ALA A 539 13.04 22.35 -26.91
CA ALA A 539 13.46 23.63 -26.34
C ALA A 539 13.98 23.46 -24.90
N LEU A 540 13.36 22.59 -24.09
CA LEU A 540 13.79 22.30 -22.73
C LEU A 540 15.10 21.52 -22.67
N VAL A 541 15.31 20.55 -23.57
CA VAL A 541 16.60 19.85 -23.73
C VAL A 541 17.70 20.84 -24.08
N ALA A 542 17.45 21.72 -25.06
CA ALA A 542 18.41 22.76 -25.44
C ALA A 542 18.73 23.69 -24.25
N LYS A 543 17.71 24.14 -23.52
CA LYS A 543 17.90 25.00 -22.34
C LYS A 543 18.65 24.29 -21.22
N TYR A 544 18.35 23.02 -20.96
CA TYR A 544 19.04 22.20 -19.97
C TYR A 544 20.53 22.09 -20.29
N ARG A 545 20.88 21.85 -21.57
CA ARG A 545 22.28 21.78 -22.01
C ARG A 545 23.00 23.13 -21.90
N GLU A 546 22.35 24.21 -22.33
CA GLU A 546 22.86 25.58 -22.21
C GLU A 546 23.21 25.91 -20.76
N LEU A 547 22.31 25.60 -19.81
CA LEU A 547 22.53 25.81 -18.37
C LEU A 547 23.71 24.98 -17.81
N ARG A 548 24.14 23.93 -18.51
CA ARG A 548 25.29 23.09 -18.15
C ARG A 548 26.53 23.35 -19.00
N GLY A 549 26.51 24.35 -19.89
CA GLY A 549 27.60 24.67 -20.81
C GLY A 549 27.93 23.55 -21.80
N ARG A 550 26.92 22.79 -22.23
CA ARG A 550 27.04 21.63 -23.14
C ARG A 550 26.45 21.87 -24.52
#